data_AF-C3YHC6-F1
#
_entry.id   AF-C3YHC6-F1
#
_cell.length_a   1.000
_cell.length_b   1.000
_cell.length_c   1.000
_cell.angle_alpha   90.00
_cell.angle_beta   90.00
_cell.angle_gamma   90.00
#
_symmetry.space_group_name_H-M   'P 1'
#
loop_
_entity.id
_entity.type
_entity.pdbx_description
1 polymer ?
#
loop_
_entity_poly.entity_id
_entity_poly.type
_entity_poly.pdbx_seq_one_letter_code
_entity_poly.pdbx_strand_id
1 'polypeptide(L)'
;MACTGDLVSAITELEAEASLLDPGPDRRRQWTAEVSRCAEEYLGTLDAPSEKAYLHPEPEQLRTLQDGFIQDGPTDIDHLLREFRSTIGDAGLRAGHGGHVGYIGTGGVFPSALGDFLAASFNPYSGRA
;
A
#
# COMPACT_ATOMS: atom_id res chain seq x y z
N MET A 1 -40.84 -8.10 1.44
CA MET A 1 -40.24 -8.24 2.78
C MET A 1 -39.34 -9.45 2.69
N ALA A 2 -38.02 -9.29 2.82
CA ALA A 2 -37.12 -10.45 2.85
C ALA A 2 -37.45 -11.28 4.10
N CYS A 3 -37.58 -12.59 3.97
CA CYS A 3 -37.79 -13.47 5.10
C CYS A 3 -36.46 -13.64 5.85
N THR A 4 -36.50 -13.99 7.14
CA THR A 4 -35.29 -14.17 7.96
C THR A 4 -34.27 -15.13 7.34
N GLY A 5 -34.74 -16.17 6.63
CA GLY A 5 -33.87 -17.10 5.90
C GLY A 5 -33.07 -16.43 4.76
N ASP A 6 -33.68 -15.46 4.06
CA ASP A 6 -33.02 -14.72 2.97
C ASP A 6 -31.90 -13.83 3.51
N LEU A 7 -32.12 -13.20 4.67
CA LEU A 7 -31.10 -12.37 5.33
C LEU A 7 -29.92 -13.19 5.87
N VAL A 8 -30.19 -14.38 6.43
CA VAL A 8 -29.13 -15.26 6.92
C VAL A 8 -28.26 -15.77 5.77
N SER A 9 -28.86 -16.14 4.63
CA SER A 9 -28.09 -16.53 3.43
C SER A 9 -27.20 -15.39 2.95
N ALA A 10 -27.76 -14.18 2.82
CA ALA A 10 -27.02 -13.00 2.37
C ALA A 10 -25.84 -12.65 3.30
N ILE A 11 -26.03 -12.74 4.62
CA ILE A 11 -24.95 -12.48 5.60
C ILE A 11 -23.85 -13.54 5.47
N THR A 12 -24.21 -14.81 5.26
CA THR A 12 -23.22 -15.90 5.14
C THR A 12 -22.39 -15.77 3.86
N GLU A 13 -23.02 -15.34 2.76
CA GLU A 13 -22.31 -15.03 1.51
C GLU A 13 -21.35 -13.85 1.68
N LEU A 14 -21.81 -12.76 2.32
CA LEU A 14 -20.99 -11.59 2.61
C LEU A 14 -19.85 -11.89 3.59
N GLU A 15 -20.05 -12.77 4.57
CA GLU A 15 -19.00 -13.23 5.48
C GLU A 15 -17.89 -13.94 4.72
N ALA A 16 -18.25 -14.83 3.80
CA ALA A 16 -17.28 -15.55 2.98
C ALA A 16 -16.42 -14.57 2.14
N GLU A 17 -17.04 -13.54 1.56
CA GLU A 17 -16.33 -12.49 0.81
C GLU A 17 -15.46 -11.61 1.73
N ALA A 18 -16.02 -11.15 2.85
CA ALA A 18 -15.32 -10.29 3.81
C ALA A 18 -14.12 -11.01 4.46
N SER A 19 -14.19 -12.33 4.64
CA SER A 19 -13.09 -13.11 5.21
C SER A 19 -11.79 -13.02 4.40
N LEU A 20 -11.88 -12.73 3.09
CA LEU A 20 -10.72 -12.51 2.23
C LEU A 20 -9.95 -11.23 2.60
N LEU A 21 -10.61 -10.28 3.29
CA LEU A 21 -10.03 -9.01 3.74
C LEU A 21 -9.25 -9.13 5.06
N ASP A 22 -9.44 -10.23 5.81
CA ASP A 22 -8.63 -10.55 6.99
C ASP A 22 -7.71 -11.76 6.72
N PRO A 23 -6.62 -11.56 5.98
CA PRO A 23 -5.69 -12.63 5.64
C PRO A 23 -5.15 -13.31 6.90
N GLY A 24 -5.02 -14.64 6.87
CA GLY A 24 -4.41 -15.41 7.95
C GLY A 24 -2.96 -15.02 8.27
N PRO A 25 -2.40 -15.48 9.40
CA PRO A 25 -1.09 -15.07 9.90
C PRO A 25 0.06 -15.33 8.92
N ASP A 26 0.02 -16.43 8.15
CA ASP A 26 1.04 -16.73 7.14
C ASP A 26 1.06 -15.69 6.02
N ARG A 27 -0.12 -15.34 5.52
CA ARG A 27 -0.24 -14.34 4.45
C ARG A 27 0.14 -12.95 4.95
N ARG A 28 -0.25 -12.57 6.17
CA ARG A 28 0.21 -11.32 6.80
C ARG A 28 1.72 -11.26 6.92
N ARG A 29 2.38 -12.34 7.39
CA ARG A 29 3.84 -12.40 7.46
C ARG A 29 4.49 -12.24 6.10
N GLN A 30 3.98 -12.94 5.09
CA GLN A 30 4.48 -12.82 3.72
C GLN A 30 4.37 -11.37 3.23
N TRP A 31 3.19 -10.76 3.32
CA TRP A 31 2.95 -9.40 2.86
C TRP A 31 3.78 -8.36 3.62
N THR A 32 3.92 -8.50 4.94
CA THR A 32 4.79 -7.62 5.72
C THR A 32 6.25 -7.72 5.24
N ALA A 33 6.75 -8.93 4.97
CA ALA A 33 8.11 -9.09 4.45
C ALA A 33 8.30 -8.44 3.08
N GLU A 34 7.30 -8.57 2.20
CA GLU A 34 7.31 -7.96 0.86
C GLU A 34 7.30 -6.42 0.91
N VAL A 35 6.44 -5.84 1.76
CA VAL A 35 6.38 -4.39 1.99
C VAL A 35 7.69 -3.89 2.61
N SER A 36 8.23 -4.60 3.60
CA SER A 36 9.52 -4.24 4.21
C SER A 36 10.65 -4.26 3.18
N ARG A 37 10.72 -5.30 2.35
CA ARG A 37 11.71 -5.37 1.26
C ARG A 37 11.56 -4.21 0.29
N CYS A 38 10.34 -3.89 -0.11
CA CYS A 38 10.05 -2.75 -0.98
C CYS A 38 10.51 -1.41 -0.38
N ALA A 39 10.32 -1.21 0.93
CA ALA A 39 10.76 -0.02 1.64
C ALA A 39 12.28 0.09 1.72
N GLU A 40 12.98 -0.99 2.06
CA GLU A 40 14.46 -1.04 2.11
C GLU A 40 15.07 -0.75 0.73
N GLU A 41 14.53 -1.35 -0.32
CA GLU A 41 14.94 -1.08 -1.70
C GLU A 41 14.75 0.40 -2.05
N TYR A 42 13.60 0.99 -1.70
CA TYR A 42 13.33 2.40 -1.98
C TYR A 42 14.30 3.33 -1.23
N LEU A 43 14.48 3.11 0.08
CA LEU A 43 15.41 3.90 0.88
C LEU A 43 16.84 3.81 0.34
N GLY A 44 17.27 2.61 -0.08
CA GLY A 44 18.56 2.42 -0.73
C GLY A 44 18.74 3.18 -2.05
N THR A 45 17.66 3.51 -2.76
CA THR A 45 17.75 4.39 -3.95
C THR A 45 18.03 5.83 -3.55
N LEU A 46 17.48 6.34 -2.44
CA LEU A 46 17.62 7.74 -2.04
C LEU A 46 19.08 8.15 -1.75
N ASP A 47 19.93 7.19 -1.40
CA ASP A 47 21.35 7.41 -1.12
C ASP A 47 22.24 7.38 -2.37
N ALA A 48 21.69 7.01 -3.54
CA ALA A 48 22.48 6.87 -4.75
C ALA A 48 22.88 8.26 -5.31
N PRO A 49 24.17 8.48 -5.68
CA PRO A 49 24.66 9.81 -6.10
C PRO A 49 23.98 10.41 -7.34
N SER A 50 23.39 9.57 -8.19
CA SER A 50 22.68 10.00 -9.42
C SER A 50 21.21 10.33 -9.19
N GLU A 51 20.67 10.05 -8.00
CA GLU A 51 19.27 10.25 -7.70
C GLU A 51 18.94 11.72 -7.42
N LYS A 52 17.68 12.07 -7.70
CA LYS A 52 17.19 13.46 -7.65
C LYS A 52 16.08 13.57 -6.62
N ALA A 53 16.09 14.66 -5.85
CA ALA A 53 15.00 15.01 -4.95
C ALA A 53 13.64 15.20 -5.65
N TYR A 54 13.64 15.39 -6.97
CA TYR A 54 12.44 15.46 -7.81
C TYR A 54 12.62 14.67 -9.10
N LEU A 55 11.65 13.82 -9.40
CA LEU A 55 11.50 13.11 -10.68
C LEU A 55 10.34 13.71 -11.45
N HIS A 56 10.59 14.08 -12.72
CA HIS A 56 9.51 14.50 -13.60
C HIS A 56 8.74 13.26 -14.05
N PRO A 57 7.47 13.10 -13.67
CA PRO A 57 6.70 11.96 -14.13
C PRO A 57 6.42 12.10 -15.63
N GLU A 58 6.65 11.04 -16.37
CA GLU A 58 6.26 10.95 -17.77
C GLU A 58 4.72 10.85 -17.88
N PRO A 59 4.11 11.38 -18.96
CA PRO A 59 2.66 11.33 -19.14
C PRO A 59 2.05 9.93 -19.03
N GLU A 60 2.83 8.90 -19.38
CA GLU A 60 2.42 7.50 -19.30
C GLU A 60 2.28 7.02 -17.84
N GLN A 61 3.22 7.38 -16.95
CA GLN A 61 3.16 7.04 -15.53
C GLN A 61 1.91 7.63 -14.85
N LEU A 62 1.46 8.79 -15.31
CA LEU A 62 0.24 9.44 -14.82
C LEU A 62 -1.06 8.79 -15.36
N ARG A 63 -1.00 8.15 -16.54
CA ARG A 63 -2.14 7.46 -17.16
C ARG A 63 -2.35 6.05 -16.61
N THR A 64 -1.29 5.36 -16.18
CA THR A 64 -1.39 4.01 -15.60
C THR A 64 -2.34 3.95 -14.38
N LEU A 65 -2.51 5.07 -13.66
CA LEU A 65 -3.45 5.18 -12.54
C LEU A 65 -4.93 5.25 -12.97
N GLN A 66 -5.22 5.54 -14.24
CA GLN A 66 -6.58 5.76 -14.75
C GLN A 66 -7.16 4.53 -15.47
N ASP A 67 -6.31 3.74 -16.13
CA ASP A 67 -6.74 2.59 -16.94
C ASP A 67 -6.17 1.28 -16.38
N GLY A 68 -7.00 0.51 -15.68
CA GLY A 68 -6.71 -0.90 -15.37
C GLY A 68 -5.87 -1.17 -14.11
N PHE A 69 -5.46 -0.15 -13.35
CA PHE A 69 -4.76 -0.38 -12.08
C PHE A 69 -5.68 -1.00 -11.01
N ILE A 70 -6.92 -0.53 -10.90
CA ILE A 70 -7.93 -1.13 -10.03
C ILE A 70 -8.73 -2.12 -10.86
N GLN A 71 -8.72 -3.38 -10.45
CA GLN A 71 -9.43 -4.49 -11.09
C GLN A 71 -10.49 -5.05 -10.12
N ASP A 72 -11.54 -5.66 -10.67
CA ASP A 72 -12.57 -6.34 -9.86
C ASP A 72 -12.03 -7.61 -9.17
N GLY A 73 -10.93 -8.17 -9.69
CA GLY A 73 -10.30 -9.39 -9.17
C GLY A 73 -9.11 -9.13 -8.24
N PRO A 74 -8.73 -10.13 -7.42
CA PRO A 74 -7.56 -10.02 -6.55
C PRO A 74 -6.28 -9.86 -7.38
N THR A 75 -5.38 -9.03 -6.88
CA THR A 75 -4.07 -8.78 -7.49
C THR A 75 -2.96 -9.16 -6.53
N ASP A 76 -1.88 -9.73 -7.07
CA ASP A 76 -0.71 -10.12 -6.27
C ASP A 76 0.03 -8.88 -5.70
N ILE A 77 0.45 -8.97 -4.44
CA ILE A 77 1.06 -7.84 -3.74
C ILE A 77 2.39 -7.42 -4.37
N ASP A 78 3.18 -8.34 -4.92
CA ASP A 78 4.48 -8.01 -5.52
C ASP A 78 4.29 -7.27 -6.84
N HIS A 79 3.21 -7.60 -7.56
CA HIS A 79 2.81 -6.81 -8.72
C HIS A 79 2.36 -5.41 -8.30
N LEU A 80 1.47 -5.29 -7.31
CA LEU A 80 0.99 -4.00 -6.81
C LEU A 80 2.13 -3.10 -6.31
N LEU A 81 3.10 -3.66 -5.57
CA LEU A 81 4.24 -2.90 -5.05
C LEU A 81 5.14 -2.37 -6.19
N ARG A 82 5.37 -3.17 -7.24
CA ARG A 82 6.13 -2.74 -8.42
C ARG A 82 5.43 -1.64 -9.19
N GLU A 83 4.13 -1.80 -9.45
CA GLU A 83 3.33 -0.78 -10.11
C GLU A 83 3.29 0.49 -9.25
N PHE A 84 3.02 0.37 -7.95
CA PHE A 84 3.05 1.48 -7.00
C PHE A 84 4.37 2.25 -7.04
N ARG A 85 5.52 1.56 -7.00
CA ARG A 85 6.83 2.23 -7.08
C ARG A 85 7.00 2.98 -8.40
N SER A 86 6.76 2.32 -9.53
CA SER A 86 7.00 2.90 -10.85
C SER A 86 6.04 4.03 -11.24
N THR A 87 4.87 4.11 -10.60
CA THR A 87 3.82 5.10 -10.93
C THR A 87 3.66 6.19 -9.89
N ILE A 88 3.71 5.85 -8.60
CA ILE A 88 3.46 6.78 -7.47
C ILE A 88 4.76 7.06 -6.72
N GLY A 89 5.49 6.01 -6.34
CA GLY A 89 6.70 6.14 -5.51
C GLY A 89 7.84 6.92 -6.17
N ASP A 90 7.98 6.76 -7.48
CA ASP A 90 9.01 7.40 -8.31
C ASP A 90 8.47 8.60 -9.12
N ALA A 91 7.27 9.08 -8.80
CA ALA A 91 6.69 10.24 -9.45
C ALA A 91 6.77 11.48 -8.55
N GLY A 92 7.45 12.53 -9.03
CA GLY A 92 7.47 13.82 -8.36
C GLY A 92 8.47 13.89 -7.21
N LEU A 93 8.02 14.44 -6.09
CA LEU A 93 8.89 14.87 -5.00
C LEU A 93 9.24 13.72 -4.04
N ARG A 94 10.55 13.55 -3.78
CA ARG A 94 11.08 12.57 -2.82
C ARG A 94 11.52 13.27 -1.54
N ALA A 95 10.61 13.41 -0.59
CA ALA A 95 10.81 14.21 0.61
C ALA A 95 11.93 13.69 1.54
N GLY A 96 12.21 12.37 1.54
CA GLY A 96 13.30 11.77 2.30
C GLY A 96 14.69 11.91 1.68
N HIS A 97 14.79 12.41 0.45
CA HIS A 97 16.06 12.54 -0.27
C HIS A 97 16.90 13.70 0.29
N GLY A 98 18.22 13.51 0.48
CA GLY A 98 19.10 14.53 1.09
C GLY A 98 19.21 15.86 0.31
N GLY A 99 18.93 15.82 -1.00
CA GLY A 99 18.81 17.03 -1.84
C GLY A 99 17.51 17.83 -1.67
N HIS A 100 16.54 17.35 -0.89
CA HIS A 100 15.30 18.06 -0.62
C HIS A 100 15.48 19.05 0.55
N VAL A 101 15.64 20.33 0.22
CA VAL A 101 15.90 21.42 1.20
C VAL A 101 14.83 22.50 1.22
N GLY A 102 13.67 22.21 0.62
CA GLY A 102 12.53 23.14 0.57
C GLY A 102 11.58 22.94 1.75
N TYR A 103 10.98 24.04 2.22
CA TYR A 103 9.97 24.09 3.31
C TYR A 103 10.35 23.30 4.59
N ILE A 104 9.43 23.22 5.57
CA ILE A 104 9.62 22.37 6.76
C ILE A 104 9.14 20.98 6.40
N GLY A 105 10.07 20.07 6.10
CA GLY A 105 9.75 18.70 5.78
C GLY A 105 9.07 17.98 6.93
N THR A 106 7.98 17.27 6.64
CA THR A 106 7.45 16.22 7.52
C THR A 106 8.30 14.96 7.31
N GLY A 107 9.47 14.91 7.94
CA GLY A 107 10.34 13.74 7.94
C GLY A 107 9.81 12.71 8.91
N GLY A 108 9.00 11.76 8.44
CA GLY A 108 8.65 10.57 9.23
C GLY A 108 9.92 9.76 9.49
N VAL A 109 10.30 9.60 10.76
CA VAL A 109 11.38 8.67 11.11
C VAL A 109 10.87 7.24 11.05
N PHE A 110 11.73 6.28 10.74
CA PHE A 110 11.32 4.87 10.62
C PHE A 110 10.53 4.34 11.84
N PRO A 111 10.85 4.69 13.10
CA PRO A 111 10.01 4.32 14.25
C PRO A 111 8.56 4.84 14.17
N SER A 112 8.32 6.02 13.59
CA SER A 112 6.97 6.53 13.37
C SER A 112 6.21 5.69 12.36
N ALA A 113 6.87 5.25 11.28
CA ALA A 113 6.26 4.36 10.29
C ALA A 113 5.88 3.00 10.90
N LEU A 114 6.70 2.45 11.80
CA LEU A 114 6.33 1.25 12.57
C LEU A 114 5.13 1.51 13.50
N GLY A 115 5.06 2.71 14.09
CA GLY A 115 3.89 3.16 14.87
C GLY A 115 2.61 3.17 14.04
N ASP A 116 2.65 3.72 12.83
CA ASP A 116 1.51 3.74 11.90
C ASP A 116 1.10 2.32 11.49
N PHE A 117 2.07 1.44 11.24
CA PHE A 117 1.80 0.03 10.97
C PHE A 117 1.07 -0.66 12.13
N LEU A 118 1.51 -0.43 13.38
CA LEU A 118 0.84 -0.97 14.56
C LEU A 118 -0.57 -0.40 14.74
N ALA A 119 -0.73 0.92 14.57
CA ALA A 119 -2.02 1.60 14.69
C ALA A 119 -3.04 1.04 13.68
N ALA A 120 -2.62 0.84 12.42
CA ALA A 120 -3.45 0.22 11.39
C ALA A 120 -3.75 -1.26 11.72
N SER A 121 -2.74 -2.02 12.17
CA SER A 121 -2.87 -3.45 12.47
C SER A 121 -3.77 -3.77 13.65
N PHE A 122 -3.86 -2.85 14.63
CA PHE A 122 -4.69 -2.99 15.83
C PHE A 122 -6.09 -2.39 15.68
N ASN A 123 -6.43 -1.83 14.52
CA ASN A 123 -7.72 -1.17 14.31
C ASN A 123 -8.89 -2.13 14.63
N PRO A 124 -9.70 -1.86 15.68
CA PRO A 124 -10.78 -2.75 16.12
C PRO A 124 -11.93 -2.80 15.11
N TYR A 125 -11.98 -1.89 14.14
CA TYR A 125 -12.99 -1.83 13.09
C TYR A 125 -12.54 -2.47 11.78
N SER A 126 -11.45 -3.25 11.79
CA SER A 126 -10.93 -3.93 10.59
C SER A 126 -11.76 -5.14 10.12
N GLY A 127 -12.93 -5.40 10.73
CA GLY A 127 -13.82 -6.47 10.27
C GLY A 127 -13.30 -7.88 10.53
N ARG A 128 -12.34 -8.04 11.46
CA ARG A 128 -11.87 -9.37 11.89
C ARG A 128 -13.04 -10.17 12.46
N ALA A 129 -13.28 -11.36 11.90
CA ALA A 129 -14.24 -12.33 12.40
C ALA A 129 -13.74 -13.00 13.69
#